data_AF-A0A525IK73-F1
#
_entry.id   AF-A0A525IK73-F1
#
_cell.length_a   1.000
_cell.length_b   1.000
_cell.length_c   1.000
_cell.angle_alpha   90.00
_cell.angle_beta   90.00
_cell.angle_gamma   90.00
#
_symmetry.space_group_name_H-M   'P 1'
#
loop_
_entity.id
_entity.type
_entity.pdbx_description
1 polymer ?
#
loop_
_entity_poly.entity_id
_entity_poly.type
_entity_poly.pdbx_seq_one_letter_code
_entity_poly.pdbx_strand_id
1 'polypeptide(L)'
;MASLSSRKVIYAAMVGNLLVAATKFGAARWTGSSAMLSEGVHSVVDTGNSLLLLYGLHRAERSPDHDHPLGYGREIYFWSFVVAVMVFALGAGVSFYEGVAHVLYPEPIRNAAINYAVLGLSALFDG
;
A
#
# COMPACT_ATOMS: atom_id res chain seq x y z
N MET A 1 -5.10 2.40 -23.51
CA MET A 1 -4.52 3.76 -23.54
C MET A 1 -4.38 4.24 -22.09
N ALA A 2 -3.23 4.00 -21.46
CA ALA A 2 -2.93 4.67 -20.21
C ALA A 2 -2.55 6.12 -20.58
N SER A 3 -3.47 7.05 -20.38
CA SER A 3 -3.23 8.45 -20.74
C SER A 3 -2.24 9.07 -19.74
N LEU A 4 -1.59 10.16 -20.15
CA LEU A 4 -0.77 11.03 -19.29
C LEU A 4 -1.44 11.39 -17.93
N SER A 5 -2.76 11.25 -17.83
CA SER A 5 -3.53 11.38 -16.59
C SER A 5 -3.17 10.32 -15.54
N SER A 6 -3.07 9.03 -15.92
CA SER A 6 -2.76 7.95 -14.97
C SER A 6 -1.41 8.14 -14.30
N ARG A 7 -0.38 8.62 -15.04
CA ARG A 7 0.95 8.83 -14.47
C ARG A 7 0.95 9.97 -13.44
N LYS A 8 0.23 11.06 -13.72
CA LYS A 8 0.06 12.17 -12.77
C LYS A 8 -0.68 11.74 -11.51
N VAL A 9 -1.73 10.91 -11.65
CA VAL A 9 -2.47 10.36 -10.51
C VAL A 9 -1.58 9.47 -9.64
N ILE A 10 -0.77 8.58 -10.24
CA ILE A 10 0.15 7.73 -9.48
C ILE A 10 1.22 8.57 -8.77
N TYR A 11 1.76 9.60 -9.42
CA TYR A 11 2.70 10.51 -8.75
C TYR A 11 2.05 11.29 -7.60
N ALA A 12 0.81 11.77 -7.77
CA ALA A 12 0.08 12.44 -6.70
C ALA A 12 -0.18 11.50 -5.52
N ALA A 13 -0.60 10.25 -5.78
CA ALA A 13 -0.78 9.23 -4.76
C ALA A 13 0.54 8.91 -4.04
N MET A 14 1.66 8.77 -4.78
CA MET A 14 2.98 8.50 -4.21
C MET A 14 3.45 9.64 -3.29
N VAL A 15 3.28 10.90 -3.71
CA VAL A 15 3.62 12.06 -2.87
C VAL A 15 2.71 12.13 -1.65
N GLY A 16 1.41 11.85 -1.79
CA GLY A 16 0.48 11.76 -0.67
C GLY A 16 0.91 10.72 0.35
N ASN A 17 1.23 9.50 -0.09
CA ASN A 17 1.68 8.41 0.78
C ASN A 17 3.01 8.74 1.49
N LEU A 18 3.94 9.42 0.81
CA LEU A 18 5.18 9.89 1.43
C LEU A 18 4.95 10.94 2.52
N LEU A 19 4.03 11.90 2.30
CA LEU A 19 3.68 12.91 3.30
C LEU A 19 2.99 12.28 4.52
N VAL A 20 2.08 11.33 4.28
CA VAL A 20 1.44 10.55 5.35
C VAL A 20 2.47 9.73 6.10
N ALA A 21 3.38 9.04 5.42
CA ALA A 21 4.45 8.27 6.03
C ALA A 21 5.34 9.17 6.92
N ALA A 22 5.80 10.31 6.40
CA ALA A 22 6.61 11.26 7.18
C ALA A 22 5.88 11.74 8.44
N THR A 23 4.58 12.02 8.33
CA THR A 23 3.74 12.42 9.46
C THR A 23 3.61 11.30 10.49
N LYS A 24 3.31 10.07 10.05
CA LYS A 24 3.19 8.88 10.92
C LYS A 24 4.50 8.54 11.62
N PHE A 25 5.65 8.58 10.92
CA PHE A 25 6.95 8.38 11.54
C PHE A 25 7.32 9.48 12.54
N GLY A 26 6.99 10.74 12.22
CA GLY A 26 7.13 11.85 13.18
C GLY A 26 6.30 11.64 14.43
N ALA A 27 5.03 11.26 14.27
CA ALA A 27 4.13 10.93 15.37
C ALA A 27 4.63 9.71 16.16
N ALA A 28 5.16 8.67 15.50
CA ALA A 28 5.71 7.50 16.16
C ALA A 28 6.93 7.84 17.01
N ARG A 29 7.83 8.71 16.51
CA ARG A 29 8.99 9.18 17.27
C ARG A 29 8.60 9.99 18.50
N TRP A 30 7.55 10.81 18.40
CA TRP A 30 7.08 11.61 19.53
C TRP A 30 6.31 10.76 20.56
N THR A 31 5.45 9.86 20.10
CA THR A 31 4.60 9.04 20.98
C THR A 31 5.32 7.80 21.54
N GLY A 32 6.43 7.38 20.92
CA GLY A 32 7.11 6.12 21.26
C GLY A 32 6.26 4.88 20.96
N SER A 33 5.17 5.02 20.20
CA SER A 33 4.20 3.95 19.98
C SER A 33 4.65 3.00 18.87
N SER A 34 4.75 1.71 19.20
CA SER A 34 4.99 0.63 18.23
C SER A 34 3.87 0.52 17.19
N ALA A 35 2.62 0.76 17.59
CA ALA A 35 1.47 0.75 16.68
C ALA A 35 1.58 1.87 15.63
N MET A 36 1.98 3.07 16.04
CA MET A 36 2.17 4.20 15.11
C MET A 36 3.36 3.98 14.16
N LEU A 37 4.40 3.28 14.65
CA LEU A 37 5.53 2.85 13.83
C LEU A 37 5.10 1.84 12.75
N SER A 38 4.26 0.87 13.11
CA SER A 38 3.70 -0.11 12.18
C SER A 38 2.85 0.56 11.10
N GLU A 39 2.01 1.52 11.49
CA GLU A 39 1.24 2.37 10.57
C GLU A 39 2.12 3.21 9.64
N GLY A 40 3.26 3.69 10.13
CA GLY A 40 4.26 4.39 9.31
C GLY A 40 4.91 3.49 8.25
N VAL A 41 5.26 2.25 8.62
CA VAL A 41 5.78 1.24 7.69
C VAL A 41 4.74 0.89 6.62
N HIS A 42 3.46 0.79 6.98
CA HIS A 42 2.38 0.56 6.02
C HIS A 42 2.37 1.61 4.90
N SER A 43 2.44 2.90 5.26
CA SER A 43 2.47 3.99 4.26
C SER A 43 3.73 3.98 3.37
N VAL A 44 4.84 3.39 3.84
CA VAL A 44 6.02 3.14 2.99
C VAL A 44 5.75 2.03 1.98
N VAL A 45 5.09 0.94 2.40
CA VAL A 45 4.68 -0.14 1.50
C VAL A 45 3.74 0.39 0.41
N ASP A 46 2.81 1.29 0.74
CA ASP A 46 1.92 1.94 -0.24
C ASP A 46 2.67 2.83 -1.24
N THR A 47 3.73 3.49 -0.78
CA THR A 47 4.64 4.22 -1.66
C THR A 47 5.35 3.25 -2.63
N GLY A 48 5.78 2.09 -2.13
CA GLY A 48 6.36 1.01 -2.94
C GLY A 48 5.39 0.48 -4.00
N ASN A 49 4.10 0.34 -3.68
CA ASN A 49 3.07 -0.06 -4.64
C ASN A 49 2.94 0.95 -5.79
N SER A 50 2.97 2.24 -5.47
CA SER A 50 2.95 3.31 -6.48
C SER A 50 4.18 3.24 -7.42
N LEU A 51 5.36 2.91 -6.88
CA LEU A 51 6.57 2.71 -7.68
C LEU A 51 6.47 1.51 -8.62
N LEU A 52 5.92 0.39 -8.16
CA LEU A 52 5.69 -0.79 -9.00
C LEU A 52 4.70 -0.51 -10.14
N LEU A 53 3.65 0.27 -9.87
CA LEU A 53 2.71 0.70 -10.92
C LEU A 53 3.38 1.64 -11.94
N LEU A 54 4.22 2.58 -11.48
CA LEU A 54 5.02 3.43 -12.38
C LEU A 54 5.97 2.59 -13.25
N TYR A 55 6.60 1.57 -12.67
CA TYR A 55 7.45 0.65 -13.41
C TYR A 55 6.65 -0.13 -14.47
N GLY A 56 5.49 -0.66 -14.10
CA GLY A 56 4.60 -1.36 -15.04
C GLY A 56 4.13 -0.47 -16.19
N LEU A 57 3.87 0.81 -15.90
CA LEU A 57 3.51 1.80 -16.91
C LEU A 57 4.68 2.10 -17.87
N HIS A 58 5.88 2.29 -17.32
CA HIS A 58 7.09 2.50 -18.13
C HIS A 58 7.37 1.31 -19.05
N ARG A 59 7.19 0.10 -18.52
CA ARG A 59 7.39 -1.14 -19.25
C ARG A 59 6.32 -1.35 -20.33
N ALA A 60 5.08 -0.96 -20.07
CA ALA A 60 3.99 -1.02 -21.04
C ALA A 60 4.14 -0.04 -22.22
N GLU A 61 4.92 1.04 -22.05
CA GLU A 61 5.25 2.01 -23.11
C GLU A 61 6.38 1.56 -24.04
N ARG A 62 7.02 0.42 -23.76
CA ARG A 62 8.10 -0.10 -24.59
C ARG A 62 7.61 -0.40 -26.01
N SER A 63 8.39 0.04 -27.00
CA SER A 63 8.11 -0.21 -28.41
C SER A 63 8.08 -1.72 -28.73
N PRO A 64 7.28 -2.15 -29.71
CA PRO A 64 7.25 -3.54 -30.17
C PRO A 64 8.64 -4.01 -30.63
N ASP A 65 8.95 -5.28 -30.35
CA ASP A 65 10.14 -5.97 -30.85
C ASP A 65 9.76 -7.29 -31.53
N HIS A 66 10.75 -8.04 -32.02
CA HIS A 66 10.53 -9.30 -32.71
C HIS A 66 9.81 -10.35 -31.85
N ASP A 67 10.03 -10.33 -30.53
CA ASP A 67 9.40 -11.25 -29.59
C ASP A 67 7.98 -10.79 -29.22
N HIS A 68 7.72 -9.48 -29.23
CA HIS A 68 6.43 -8.85 -28.94
C HIS A 68 5.97 -7.91 -30.07
N PRO A 69 5.53 -8.46 -31.22
CA PRO A 69 5.13 -7.66 -32.39
C PRO A 69 3.88 -6.80 -32.14
N LEU A 70 3.05 -7.17 -31.15
CA LEU A 70 1.89 -6.39 -30.72
C LEU A 70 2.24 -5.31 -29.68
N GLY A 71 3.51 -5.21 -29.28
CA GLY A 71 3.99 -4.30 -28.25
C GLY A 71 3.72 -4.76 -26.82
N TYR A 72 4.15 -3.94 -25.87
CA TYR A 72 4.17 -4.27 -24.44
C TYR A 72 2.98 -3.72 -23.64
N GLY A 73 1.97 -3.15 -24.31
CA GLY A 73 0.85 -2.47 -23.63
C GLY A 73 0.08 -3.31 -22.61
N ARG A 74 0.14 -4.66 -22.70
CA ARG A 74 -0.48 -5.58 -21.74
C ARG A 74 0.33 -5.81 -20.46
N GLU A 75 1.59 -5.40 -20.43
CA GLU A 75 2.45 -5.53 -19.24
C GLU A 75 1.87 -4.77 -18.03
N ILE A 76 1.09 -3.71 -18.26
CA ILE A 76 0.43 -2.98 -17.16
C ILE A 76 -0.48 -3.89 -16.33
N TYR A 77 -1.21 -4.82 -16.97
CA TYR A 77 -2.09 -5.76 -16.26
C TYR A 77 -1.29 -6.78 -15.45
N PHE A 78 -0.15 -7.22 -15.99
CA PHE A 78 0.76 -8.10 -15.28
C PHE A 78 1.32 -7.43 -14.02
N TRP A 79 1.80 -6.20 -14.14
CA TRP A 79 2.33 -5.44 -13.00
C TRP A 79 1.24 -5.07 -11.98
N SER A 80 0.04 -4.72 -12.42
CA SER A 80 -1.11 -4.56 -11.51
C SER A 80 -1.47 -5.85 -10.77
N PHE A 81 -1.40 -7.00 -11.46
CA PHE A 81 -1.61 -8.30 -10.83
C PHE A 81 -0.52 -8.62 -9.79
N VAL A 82 0.76 -8.35 -10.09
CA VAL A 82 1.86 -8.51 -9.15
C VAL A 82 1.63 -7.68 -7.89
N VAL A 83 1.22 -6.41 -8.03
CA VAL A 83 0.87 -5.55 -6.89
C VAL A 83 -0.28 -6.14 -6.08
N ALA A 84 -1.35 -6.61 -6.73
CA ALA A 84 -2.48 -7.23 -6.04
C ALA A 84 -2.07 -8.48 -5.24
N VAL A 85 -1.23 -9.35 -5.83
CA VAL A 85 -0.69 -10.53 -5.14
C VAL A 85 0.19 -10.13 -3.96
N MET A 86 1.02 -9.08 -4.11
CA MET A 86 1.90 -8.62 -3.04
C MET A 86 1.12 -8.05 -1.85
N VAL A 87 0.13 -7.19 -2.11
CA VAL A 87 -0.76 -6.64 -1.07
C VAL A 87 -1.54 -7.76 -0.40
N PHE A 88 -2.08 -8.70 -1.17
CA PHE A 88 -2.80 -9.84 -0.62
C PHE A 88 -1.91 -10.73 0.25
N ALA A 89 -0.72 -11.11 -0.23
CA ALA A 89 0.18 -11.99 0.49
C ALA A 89 0.71 -11.35 1.78
N LEU A 90 1.09 -10.08 1.73
CA LEU A 90 1.54 -9.34 2.92
C LEU A 90 0.40 -9.13 3.91
N GLY A 91 -0.76 -8.68 3.44
CA GLY A 91 -1.95 -8.48 4.28
C GLY A 91 -2.41 -9.78 4.93
N ALA A 92 -2.60 -10.84 4.13
CA ALA A 92 -2.99 -12.15 4.64
C ALA A 92 -1.94 -12.74 5.58
N GLY A 93 -0.65 -12.63 5.25
CA GLY A 93 0.44 -13.14 6.08
C GLY A 93 0.50 -12.47 7.45
N VAL A 94 0.45 -11.14 7.48
CA VAL A 94 0.46 -10.37 8.74
C VAL A 94 -0.81 -10.63 9.54
N SER A 95 -1.99 -10.55 8.93
CA SER A 95 -3.26 -10.81 9.62
C SER A 95 -3.36 -12.23 10.15
N PHE A 96 -2.86 -13.22 9.41
CA PHE A 96 -2.82 -14.60 9.88
C PHE A 96 -1.86 -14.77 11.05
N TYR A 97 -0.66 -14.20 10.96
CA TYR A 97 0.32 -14.25 12.04
C TYR A 97 -0.20 -13.57 13.32
N GLU A 98 -0.66 -12.33 13.23
CA GLU A 98 -1.26 -11.57 14.33
C GLU A 98 -2.47 -12.30 14.92
N GLY A 99 -3.33 -12.86 14.06
CA GLY A 99 -4.50 -13.62 14.48
C GLY A 99 -4.14 -14.88 15.28
N VAL A 100 -3.19 -15.67 14.78
CA VAL A 100 -2.69 -16.86 15.51
C VAL A 100 -2.01 -16.45 16.81
N ALA A 101 -1.18 -15.40 16.78
CA ALA A 101 -0.48 -14.90 17.96
C ALA A 101 -1.46 -14.46 19.06
N HIS A 102 -2.51 -13.72 18.72
CA HIS A 102 -3.53 -13.26 19.68
C HIS A 102 -4.40 -14.40 20.23
N VAL A 103 -4.61 -15.48 19.47
CA VAL A 103 -5.30 -16.68 19.96
C VAL A 103 -4.42 -17.42 20.98
N LEU A 104 -3.11 -17.49 20.74
CA LEU A 104 -2.16 -18.17 21.63
C LEU A 104 -1.80 -17.34 22.87
N TYR A 105 -1.71 -16.01 22.71
CA TYR A 105 -1.33 -15.06 23.75
C TYR A 105 -2.35 -13.92 23.82
N PRO A 106 -3.44 -14.11 24.60
CA PRO A 106 -4.50 -13.11 24.70
C PRO A 106 -4.00 -11.85 25.41
N GLU A 107 -3.87 -10.75 24.67
CA GLU A 107 -3.59 -9.43 25.21
C GLU A 107 -4.91 -8.69 25.51
N PRO A 108 -5.05 -8.06 26.70
CA PRO A 108 -6.26 -7.29 27.02
C PRO A 108 -6.38 -6.06 26.11
N ILE A 109 -7.58 -5.86 25.55
CA ILE A 109 -7.87 -4.72 24.66
C ILE A 109 -7.69 -3.42 25.44
N ARG A 110 -6.62 -2.68 25.13
CA ARG A 110 -6.42 -1.32 25.63
C ARG A 110 -7.29 -0.34 24.83
N ASN A 111 -8.15 0.41 25.52
CA ASN A 111 -8.94 1.52 24.99
C ASN A 111 -9.79 1.19 23.74
N ALA A 112 -10.71 0.25 23.87
CA ALA A 112 -11.63 -0.15 22.79
C ALA A 112 -12.38 1.03 22.14
N ALA A 113 -12.74 2.07 22.90
CA ALA A 113 -13.42 3.26 22.39
C ALA A 113 -12.60 4.02 21.32
N ILE A 114 -11.28 4.08 21.48
CA ILE A 114 -10.40 4.74 20.51
C ILE A 114 -10.31 3.90 19.23
N ASN A 115 -10.18 2.57 19.35
CA ASN A 115 -10.14 1.68 18.20
C ASN A 115 -11.42 1.77 17.36
N TYR A 116 -12.59 1.80 18.00
CA TYR A 116 -13.87 1.95 17.29
C TYR A 116 -14.04 3.33 16.66
N ALA A 117 -13.57 4.41 17.31
CA ALA A 117 -13.59 5.75 16.71
C ALA A 117 -12.69 5.84 15.47
N VAL A 118 -11.50 5.24 15.52
CA VAL A 118 -10.57 5.19 14.38
C VAL A 118 -11.16 4.36 13.24
N LEU A 119 -11.71 3.17 13.52
CA LEU A 119 -12.37 2.35 12.50
C LEU A 119 -13.55 3.08 11.83
N GLY A 120 -14.37 3.78 12.61
CA GLY A 120 -15.49 4.56 12.09
C GLY A 120 -15.04 5.72 11.19
N LEU A 121 -13.97 6.44 11.58
CA LEU A 121 -13.41 7.50 10.76
C LEU A 121 -12.76 6.97 9.48
N SER A 122 -12.02 5.85 9.55
CA SER A 122 -11.42 5.22 8.36
C SER A 122 -12.50 4.78 7.38
N ALA A 123 -13.58 4.14 7.87
CA ALA A 123 -14.70 3.75 7.01
C ALA A 123 -15.40 4.95 6.32
N LEU A 124 -15.28 6.15 6.89
CA LEU A 124 -15.87 7.38 6.34
C LEU A 124 -14.95 8.10 5.35
N PHE A 125 -13.62 7.91 5.48
CA PHE A 125 -12.62 8.53 4.62
C PHE A 125 -12.14 7.63 3.49
N ASP A 126 -12.06 6.33 3.72
CA ASP A 126 -11.66 5.30 2.74
C ASP A 126 -12.87 4.61 2.07
N GLY A 127 -14.09 4.83 2.58
CA GLY A 127 -15.34 4.28 2.05
C GLY A 127 -15.92 5.03 0.86
#